data_AF-A0A7C6QVD8-F1
#
_entry.id   AF-A0A7C6QVD8-F1
#
_cell.length_a   1.000
_cell.length_b   1.000
_cell.length_c   1.000
_cell.angle_alpha   90.00
_cell.angle_beta   90.00
_cell.angle_gamma   90.00
#
_symmetry.space_group_name_H-M   'P 1'
#
loop_
_entity.id
_entity.type
_entity.pdbx_description
1 polymer ?
#
loop_
_entity_poly.entity_id
_entity_poly.type
_entity_poly.pdbx_seq_one_letter_code
_entity_poly.pdbx_strand_id
1 'polypeptide(L)'
;MKKVKMNFTVLLKAVLFIILLTTTLSGCSNVDSNQIVSYNNLDFNGDSRIEKLLIYMADGKYQVTDDSGSQTAWNWEGQFSLQLFDSRDNLISTLNINKALNISKMNFNGKFTLEFDDYNGDGNYDFSLGQFSSNNMFYYYLFTIKSNGIIELLPVEVGSIPSYYEGYSRKFEKYGNKGFKTVYFNSFSGNNVEVTYEWQDNKFVLLRTVEFELGKDAPDNVEEVVEDGNQNTKETEDGDKNVSDGDKTEDNIVDVITIPNMNSDENQEISLPLIEGMKAVRSAWEMSQGFKFKQQKNKELKEIYQYQIIDSEGNEIGWFGLIERQQGEYEFALPENLQFEDLRYKGPTKLGQGKVFLLWLDLPEDEIKDNTEEGLEEEIEENIEYIQEYFAYIPVENEDLAYNFRLKVTDSEKLGEIFDYMRKIIITDEDVEQKIHEMFENAEPEKIEEILSLLPYLDWVKLAGISNYSFNNLVQWLSNYKFDNPDQLAVLLISTNGLDGVYAEAFSFMLKDVFIKNEPEFIKALLNIDEDQRELISFYIVYALEANRDEATINYFKEGLQSGRYRQEERQVIEFILDALGIGM
;
A
#
# COMPACT_ATOMS: atom_id res chain seq x y z
N MET A 1 -13.35 70.98 15.64
CA MET A 1 -14.02 69.74 15.20
C MET A 1 -13.92 69.63 13.69
N LYS A 2 -13.02 68.80 13.15
CA LYS A 2 -12.89 68.55 11.70
C LYS A 2 -13.67 67.28 11.36
N LYS A 3 -14.67 67.40 10.47
CA LYS A 3 -15.35 66.26 9.84
C LYS A 3 -14.35 65.57 8.90
N VAL A 4 -14.03 64.32 9.18
CA VAL A 4 -13.31 63.45 8.24
C VAL A 4 -14.34 62.87 7.27
N LYS A 5 -14.22 63.22 5.99
CA LYS A 5 -14.91 62.52 4.90
C LYS A 5 -14.14 61.22 4.64
N MET A 6 -14.74 60.08 4.96
CA MET A 6 -14.17 58.78 4.61
C MET A 6 -14.47 58.49 3.13
N ASN A 7 -13.45 58.14 2.37
CA ASN A 7 -13.50 57.98 0.92
C ASN A 7 -14.15 56.62 0.59
N PHE A 8 -15.30 56.63 -0.08
CA PHE A 8 -16.11 55.44 -0.38
C PHE A 8 -15.33 54.36 -1.15
N THR A 9 -14.32 54.77 -1.93
CA THR A 9 -13.43 53.89 -2.69
C THR A 9 -12.53 53.02 -1.81
N VAL A 10 -12.17 53.49 -0.61
CA VAL A 10 -11.33 52.72 0.33
C VAL A 10 -12.17 51.66 1.04
N LEU A 11 -13.42 51.99 1.36
CA LEU A 11 -14.37 51.03 1.93
C LEU A 11 -14.72 49.92 0.92
N LEU A 12 -14.90 50.27 -0.36
CA LEU A 12 -15.17 49.29 -1.42
C LEU A 12 -13.99 48.33 -1.67
N LYS A 13 -12.75 48.83 -1.60
CA LYS A 13 -11.55 47.97 -1.70
C LYS A 13 -11.39 47.06 -0.48
N ALA A 14 -11.74 47.51 0.72
CA ALA A 14 -11.71 46.66 1.91
C ALA A 14 -12.79 45.56 1.85
N VAL A 15 -13.99 45.87 1.32
CA VAL A 15 -15.04 44.86 1.13
C VAL A 15 -14.67 43.84 0.04
N LEU A 16 -14.05 44.26 -1.06
CA LEU A 16 -13.52 43.33 -2.09
C LEU A 16 -12.38 42.46 -1.57
N PHE A 17 -11.53 42.97 -0.67
CA PHE A 17 -10.47 42.18 -0.04
C PHE A 17 -11.02 41.18 0.98
N ILE A 18 -12.12 41.50 1.67
CA ILE A 18 -12.84 40.57 2.55
C ILE A 18 -13.61 39.50 1.75
N ILE A 19 -14.10 39.83 0.56
CA ILE A 19 -14.71 38.83 -0.36
C ILE A 19 -13.63 37.91 -0.96
N LEU A 20 -12.41 38.42 -1.19
CA LEU A 20 -11.25 37.57 -1.52
C LEU A 20 -10.76 36.74 -0.32
N LEU A 21 -11.15 37.12 0.90
CA LEU A 21 -10.98 36.33 2.12
C LEU A 21 -12.09 35.24 2.25
N THR A 22 -13.07 35.21 1.35
CA THR A 22 -14.12 34.18 1.30
C THR A 22 -14.04 33.27 0.08
N THR A 23 -12.91 33.22 -0.63
CA THR A 23 -12.51 32.03 -1.41
C THR A 23 -12.08 30.92 -0.45
N THR A 24 -13.01 30.60 0.45
CA THR A 24 -12.92 29.50 1.39
C THR A 24 -12.84 28.20 0.62
N LEU A 25 -11.85 27.41 1.00
CA LEU A 25 -12.05 26.05 1.49
C LEU A 25 -13.07 25.22 0.70
N SER A 26 -12.57 24.42 -0.24
CA SER A 26 -13.01 23.06 -0.54
C SER A 26 -12.01 22.48 -1.53
N GLY A 27 -10.75 22.44 -1.11
CA GLY A 27 -9.72 21.67 -1.76
C GLY A 27 -9.15 20.75 -0.70
N CYS A 28 -9.93 19.77 -0.27
CA CYS A 28 -9.34 18.51 0.18
C CYS A 28 -8.67 17.96 -1.09
N SER A 29 -7.45 18.42 -1.38
CA SER A 29 -6.58 17.71 -2.27
C SER A 29 -6.42 16.34 -1.64
N ASN A 30 -6.90 15.30 -2.32
CA ASN A 30 -6.50 13.93 -2.02
C ASN A 30 -4.99 13.96 -1.84
N VAL A 31 -4.54 13.77 -0.61
CA VAL A 31 -3.11 13.66 -0.33
C VAL A 31 -2.69 12.40 -1.07
N ASP A 32 -1.82 12.54 -2.06
CA ASP A 32 -1.30 11.41 -2.82
C ASP A 32 -0.69 10.42 -1.82
N SER A 33 -1.28 9.22 -1.73
CA SER A 33 -0.88 8.18 -0.78
C SER A 33 0.56 7.70 -1.04
N ASN A 34 1.09 7.97 -2.24
CA ASN A 34 2.48 7.73 -2.61
C ASN A 34 3.43 8.83 -2.11
N GLN A 35 2.95 9.88 -1.46
CA GLN A 35 3.79 10.90 -0.83
C GLN A 35 3.89 10.71 0.69
N ILE A 36 3.09 9.82 1.28
CA ILE A 36 3.13 9.52 2.71
C ILE A 36 4.04 8.31 2.94
N VAL A 37 5.13 8.51 3.69
CA VAL A 37 6.09 7.45 4.05
C VAL A 37 5.91 6.93 5.48
N SER A 38 5.25 7.70 6.33
CA SER A 38 4.87 7.28 7.68
C SER A 38 3.54 7.88 8.10
N TYR A 39 2.76 7.11 8.84
CA TYR A 39 1.46 7.46 9.38
C TYR A 39 1.33 6.94 10.82
N ASN A 40 0.86 7.80 11.71
CA ASN A 40 0.58 7.46 13.11
C ASN A 40 -0.69 8.16 13.58
N ASN A 41 -1.50 7.43 14.35
CA ASN A 41 -2.57 7.97 15.17
C ASN A 41 -2.01 8.18 16.58
N LEU A 42 -2.29 9.30 17.24
CA LEU A 42 -1.91 9.51 18.64
C LEU A 42 -2.76 10.59 19.32
N ASP A 43 -2.96 10.48 20.63
CA ASP A 43 -3.49 11.56 21.48
C ASP A 43 -2.31 12.32 22.10
N PHE A 44 -1.74 13.26 21.35
CA PHE A 44 -0.48 13.91 21.77
C PHE A 44 -0.67 14.86 22.96
N ASN A 45 -1.91 15.25 23.26
CA ASN A 45 -2.22 16.27 24.26
C ASN A 45 -3.05 15.75 25.45
N GLY A 46 -3.47 14.48 25.42
CA GLY A 46 -4.21 13.83 26.49
C GLY A 46 -5.67 14.27 26.60
N ASP A 47 -6.29 14.77 25.52
CA ASP A 47 -7.70 15.18 25.49
C ASP A 47 -8.66 14.06 25.05
N SER A 48 -8.13 12.85 24.88
CA SER A 48 -8.83 11.65 24.41
C SER A 48 -9.36 11.77 22.98
N ARG A 49 -8.74 12.63 22.15
CA ARG A 49 -8.97 12.66 20.71
C ARG A 49 -7.74 12.18 19.99
N ILE A 50 -7.98 11.45 18.91
CA ILE A 50 -6.91 10.92 18.08
C ILE A 50 -6.54 11.96 17.02
N GLU A 51 -5.29 12.42 17.06
CA GLU A 51 -4.65 13.21 16.04
C GLU A 51 -3.84 12.35 15.07
N LYS A 52 -3.51 12.92 13.92
CA LYS A 52 -2.75 12.24 12.86
C LYS A 52 -1.38 12.89 12.70
N LEU A 53 -0.32 12.09 12.74
CA LEU A 53 1.03 12.52 12.42
C LEU A 53 1.53 11.81 11.15
N LEU A 54 1.93 12.60 10.16
CA LEU A 54 2.41 12.12 8.87
C LEU A 54 3.87 12.52 8.65
N ILE A 55 4.63 11.64 7.99
CA ILE A 55 5.83 12.05 7.24
C ILE A 55 5.45 12.09 5.77
N TYR A 56 5.46 13.30 5.23
CA TYR A 56 5.02 13.61 3.86
C TYR A 56 6.19 14.09 3.00
N MET A 57 6.35 13.51 1.81
CA MET A 57 7.33 13.90 0.79
C MET A 57 6.85 15.17 0.07
N ALA A 58 7.39 16.32 0.47
CA ALA A 58 7.02 17.62 -0.06
C ALA A 58 7.60 17.92 -1.46
N ASP A 59 8.75 17.31 -1.79
CA ASP A 59 9.42 17.43 -3.09
C ASP A 59 10.34 16.24 -3.26
N GLY A 60 10.32 15.53 -4.39
CA GLY A 60 11.13 14.33 -4.53
C GLY A 60 10.68 13.40 -5.63
N LYS A 61 11.15 12.16 -5.54
CA LYS A 61 10.79 11.09 -6.44
C LYS A 61 10.43 9.86 -5.63
N TYR A 62 9.30 9.27 -6.00
CA TYR A 62 8.93 7.91 -5.64
C TYR A 62 9.29 7.01 -6.82
N GLN A 63 9.96 5.90 -6.55
CA GLN A 63 10.34 4.90 -7.55
C GLN A 63 10.14 3.51 -6.95
N VAL A 64 9.68 2.57 -7.76
CA VAL A 64 9.66 1.15 -7.41
C VAL A 64 10.80 0.50 -8.19
N THR A 65 11.84 0.05 -7.49
CA THR A 65 12.95 -0.67 -8.14
C THR A 65 12.74 -2.17 -7.96
N ASP A 66 12.61 -2.88 -9.07
CA ASP A 66 12.57 -4.35 -9.11
C ASP A 66 14.00 -4.87 -9.31
N ASP A 67 14.80 -4.82 -8.24
CA ASP A 67 16.09 -5.51 -8.26
C ASP A 67 15.81 -7.01 -8.20
N SER A 68 16.04 -7.67 -9.34
CA SER A 68 15.91 -9.10 -9.73
C SER A 68 16.46 -10.18 -8.77
N GLY A 69 16.56 -9.92 -7.47
CA GLY A 69 17.21 -10.76 -6.48
C GLY A 69 16.54 -10.89 -5.10
N SER A 70 15.43 -10.21 -4.75
CA SER A 70 14.43 -10.70 -3.76
C SER A 70 13.49 -9.65 -3.13
N GLN A 71 13.63 -8.34 -3.35
CA GLN A 71 12.70 -7.36 -2.77
C GLN A 71 12.48 -6.19 -3.73
N THR A 72 11.25 -6.03 -4.23
CA THR A 72 10.81 -4.75 -4.80
C THR A 72 10.90 -3.72 -3.68
N ALA A 73 11.89 -2.83 -3.75
CA ALA A 73 12.05 -1.77 -2.77
C ALA A 73 11.37 -0.51 -3.28
N TRP A 74 10.31 -0.09 -2.60
CA TRP A 74 9.72 1.23 -2.80
C TRP A 74 10.68 2.28 -2.29
N ASN A 75 11.04 3.26 -3.10
CA ASN A 75 12.08 4.21 -2.76
C ASN A 75 11.57 5.65 -2.90
N TRP A 76 11.51 6.36 -1.78
CA TRP A 76 11.21 7.78 -1.69
C TRP A 76 12.48 8.56 -1.45
N GLU A 77 12.90 9.39 -2.41
CA GLU A 77 14.05 10.26 -2.28
C GLU A 77 13.64 11.72 -2.44
N GLY A 78 13.86 12.55 -1.42
CA GLY A 78 13.35 13.93 -1.47
C GLY A 78 13.52 14.79 -0.22
N GLN A 79 12.73 15.87 -0.21
CA GLN A 79 12.38 16.70 0.93
C GLN A 79 11.14 16.14 1.61
N PHE A 80 11.18 16.08 2.94
CA PHE A 80 10.10 15.58 3.76
C PHE A 80 9.70 16.60 4.81
N SER A 81 8.44 16.52 5.22
CA SER A 81 7.86 17.29 6.30
C SER A 81 7.11 16.39 7.26
N LEU A 82 7.26 16.64 8.56
CA LEU A 82 6.34 16.15 9.58
C LEU A 82 5.11 17.04 9.59
N GLN A 83 3.92 16.46 9.51
CA GLN A 83 2.65 17.18 9.51
C GLN A 83 1.75 16.59 10.58
N LEU A 84 1.27 17.44 11.49
CA LEU A 84 0.33 17.05 12.55
C LEU A 84 -1.04 17.63 12.24
N PHE A 85 -2.07 16.80 12.28
CA PHE A 85 -3.46 17.15 12.03
C PHE A 85 -4.32 16.85 13.26
N ASP A 86 -5.36 17.66 13.49
CA ASP A 86 -6.35 17.37 14.51
C ASP A 86 -7.29 16.23 14.09
N SER A 87 -8.11 15.75 15.03
CA SER A 87 -9.17 14.73 14.79
C SER A 87 -10.23 15.10 13.74
N ARG A 88 -10.16 16.30 13.15
CA ARG A 88 -11.03 16.78 12.07
C ARG A 88 -10.25 17.09 10.79
N ASP A 89 -9.05 16.52 10.67
CA ASP A 89 -8.12 16.68 9.54
C ASP A 89 -7.69 18.13 9.27
N ASN A 90 -7.73 19.01 10.28
CA ASN A 90 -7.14 20.33 10.18
C ASN A 90 -5.67 20.28 10.55
N LEU A 91 -4.81 20.81 9.68
CA LEU A 91 -3.38 20.91 9.94
C LEU A 91 -3.10 21.80 11.17
N ILE A 92 -2.52 21.21 12.21
CA ILE A 92 -2.07 21.88 13.43
C ILE A 92 -0.68 22.47 13.23
N SER A 93 0.26 21.65 12.75
CA SER A 93 1.67 22.07 12.60
C SER A 93 2.38 21.35 11.46
N THR A 94 3.47 21.95 11.00
CA THR A 94 4.35 21.38 9.98
C THR A 94 5.80 21.71 10.30
N LEU A 95 6.66 20.69 10.27
CA LEU A 95 8.11 20.84 10.39
C LEU A 95 8.79 20.29 9.13
N ASN A 96 9.56 21.13 8.43
CA ASN A 96 10.41 20.67 7.33
C ASN A 96 11.63 19.94 7.90
N ILE A 97 11.69 18.62 7.70
CA ILE A 97 12.68 17.72 8.32
C ILE A 97 14.07 18.03 7.78
N ASN A 98 14.20 18.10 6.45
CA ASN A 98 15.47 18.37 5.77
C ASN A 98 16.11 19.67 6.25
N LYS A 99 15.32 20.73 6.42
CA LYS A 99 15.77 22.03 6.93
C LYS A 99 16.15 21.95 8.41
N ALA A 100 15.38 21.23 9.23
CA ALA A 100 15.69 21.05 10.66
C ALA A 100 17.02 20.32 10.85
N LEU A 101 17.31 19.34 10.00
CA LEU A 101 18.53 18.53 10.01
C LEU A 101 19.69 19.13 9.21
N ASN A 102 19.45 20.22 8.47
CA ASN A 102 20.39 20.82 7.53
C ASN A 102 20.96 19.80 6.50
N ILE A 103 20.09 18.95 5.96
CA ILE A 103 20.41 17.97 4.93
C ILE A 103 19.64 18.26 3.64
N SER A 104 20.26 17.99 2.49
CA SER A 104 19.67 18.36 1.21
C SER A 104 18.64 17.37 0.71
N LYS A 105 18.64 16.10 1.16
CA LYS A 105 17.69 15.05 0.78
C LYS A 105 17.67 13.95 1.85
N MET A 106 16.58 13.22 1.92
CA MET A 106 16.43 11.97 2.69
C MET A 106 16.00 10.85 1.76
N ASN A 107 16.14 9.61 2.24
CA ASN A 107 15.74 8.42 1.53
C ASN A 107 14.97 7.47 2.47
N PHE A 108 13.84 6.95 2.00
CA PHE A 108 13.07 5.89 2.65
C PHE A 108 12.81 4.78 1.62
N ASN A 109 13.17 3.53 1.95
CA ASN A 109 13.02 2.36 1.09
C ASN A 109 11.79 1.50 1.44
N GLY A 110 10.84 2.09 2.15
CA GLY A 110 9.63 1.46 2.64
C GLY A 110 8.77 2.46 3.41
N LYS A 111 7.47 2.15 3.53
CA LYS A 111 6.62 2.81 4.52
C LYS A 111 6.94 2.26 5.91
N PHE A 112 6.77 3.08 6.93
CA PHE A 112 7.02 2.71 8.32
C PHE A 112 6.08 3.44 9.27
N THR A 113 6.11 3.06 10.54
CA THR A 113 5.37 3.70 11.63
C THR A 113 6.38 4.33 12.59
N LEU A 114 6.08 5.52 13.11
CA LEU A 114 6.90 6.14 14.15
C LEU A 114 6.69 5.43 15.49
N GLU A 115 7.76 5.29 16.26
CA GLU A 115 7.73 4.75 17.61
C GLU A 115 8.00 5.87 18.62
N PHE A 116 7.19 5.95 19.67
CA PHE A 116 7.20 7.06 20.63
C PHE A 116 7.65 6.64 22.03
N ASP A 117 8.26 7.57 22.76
CA ASP A 117 8.57 7.47 24.20
C ASP A 117 8.87 8.86 24.79
N ASP A 118 9.04 9.04 26.10
CA ASP A 118 9.52 10.29 26.73
C ASP A 118 10.98 10.13 27.19
N TYR A 119 11.93 10.48 26.32
CA TYR A 119 13.36 10.32 26.61
C TYR A 119 13.91 11.44 27.48
N ASN A 120 13.30 12.62 27.45
CA ASN A 120 13.80 13.79 28.15
C ASN A 120 13.09 14.05 29.50
N GLY A 121 12.05 13.27 29.80
CA GLY A 121 11.28 13.30 31.03
C GLY A 121 10.47 14.58 31.18
N ASP A 122 9.88 15.10 30.10
CA ASP A 122 9.01 16.28 30.10
C ASP A 122 7.53 15.96 29.85
N GLY A 123 7.18 14.68 29.70
CA GLY A 123 5.83 14.18 29.50
C GLY A 123 5.28 14.39 28.09
N ASN A 124 6.11 14.82 27.12
CA ASN A 124 5.72 14.87 25.71
C ASN A 124 6.21 13.62 24.98
N TYR A 125 5.53 13.25 23.90
CA TYR A 125 6.02 12.20 23.02
C TYR A 125 7.28 12.66 22.28
N ASP A 126 8.36 11.91 22.48
CA ASP A 126 9.58 11.95 21.70
C ASP A 126 9.61 10.76 20.73
N PHE A 127 10.20 10.93 19.56
CA PHE A 127 10.34 9.84 18.58
C PHE A 127 11.63 9.97 17.79
N SER A 128 12.14 8.85 17.31
CA SER A 128 13.36 8.79 16.51
C SER A 128 13.03 8.73 15.01
N LEU A 129 13.87 9.39 14.21
CA LEU A 129 13.83 9.30 12.75
C LEU A 129 15.22 8.94 12.22
N GLY A 130 15.33 7.73 11.68
CA GLY A 130 16.54 7.12 11.16
C GLY A 130 16.79 7.43 9.70
N GLN A 131 18.07 7.43 9.32
CA GLN A 131 18.53 7.34 7.94
C GLN A 131 19.63 6.29 7.84
N PHE A 132 19.51 5.41 6.85
CA PHE A 132 20.54 4.43 6.56
C PHE A 132 21.85 5.14 6.22
N SER A 133 22.94 4.66 6.81
CA SER A 133 24.31 5.05 6.51
C SER A 133 25.12 3.84 6.06
N SER A 134 26.40 4.06 5.75
CA SER A 134 27.29 2.96 5.34
C SER A 134 27.49 1.92 6.45
N ASN A 135 27.73 0.66 6.06
CA ASN A 135 28.13 -0.45 6.92
C ASN A 135 27.09 -0.89 7.97
N ASN A 136 25.82 -1.04 7.56
CA ASN A 136 24.73 -1.51 8.43
C ASN A 136 24.57 -0.64 9.69
N MET A 137 24.70 0.67 9.52
CA MET A 137 24.56 1.64 10.60
C MET A 137 23.51 2.64 10.20
N PHE A 138 22.59 2.93 11.11
CA PHE A 138 21.62 4.01 10.97
C PHE A 138 22.04 5.18 11.84
N TYR A 139 21.79 6.39 11.34
CA TYR A 139 21.86 7.60 12.15
C TYR A 139 20.47 8.10 12.43
N TYR A 140 20.16 8.28 13.71
CA TYR A 140 18.87 8.75 14.17
C TYR A 140 18.94 10.19 14.67
N TYR A 141 17.83 10.89 14.50
CA TYR A 141 17.55 12.20 15.07
C TYR A 141 16.32 12.09 15.96
N LEU A 142 16.29 12.83 17.07
CA LEU A 142 15.15 12.82 17.99
C LEU A 142 14.28 14.04 17.78
N PHE A 143 12.98 13.83 17.73
CA PHE A 143 11.95 14.86 17.66
C PHE A 143 11.04 14.75 18.87
N THR A 144 10.30 15.81 19.17
CA THR A 144 9.29 15.86 20.25
C THR A 144 8.04 16.56 19.75
N ILE A 145 6.88 16.14 20.24
CA ILE A 145 5.57 16.76 19.96
C ILE A 145 5.07 17.37 21.25
N LYS A 146 5.17 18.69 21.36
CA LYS A 146 4.70 19.40 22.55
C LYS A 146 3.19 19.33 22.65
N SER A 147 2.65 19.38 23.87
CA SER A 147 1.21 19.42 24.15
C SER A 147 0.42 20.57 23.49
N ASN A 148 1.10 21.56 22.91
CA ASN A 148 0.50 22.62 22.09
C ASN A 148 0.53 22.35 20.57
N GLY A 149 0.97 21.16 20.16
CA GLY A 149 1.05 20.69 18.77
C GLY A 149 2.33 21.09 18.04
N ILE A 150 3.28 21.75 18.71
CA ILE A 150 4.56 22.12 18.08
C ILE A 150 5.47 20.88 18.01
N ILE A 151 5.94 20.58 16.79
CA ILE A 151 6.96 19.57 16.54
C ILE A 151 8.33 20.25 16.48
N GLU A 152 9.30 19.76 17.24
CA GLU A 152 10.67 20.28 17.22
C GLU A 152 11.74 19.18 17.30
N LEU A 153 12.95 19.51 16.84
CA LEU A 153 14.12 18.64 16.94
C LEU A 153 14.71 18.75 18.36
N LEU A 154 14.87 17.63 19.04
CA LEU A 154 15.58 17.55 20.31
C LEU A 154 17.10 17.60 20.06
N PRO A 155 17.83 18.55 20.66
CA PRO A 155 19.27 18.65 20.43
C PRO A 155 20.03 17.46 21.03
N VAL A 156 20.90 16.84 20.24
CA VAL A 156 21.88 15.86 20.68
C VAL A 156 23.27 16.47 20.51
N GLU A 157 24.12 16.41 21.53
CA GLU A 157 25.44 17.07 21.53
C GLU A 157 26.33 16.69 20.34
N VAL A 158 26.27 15.42 19.93
CA VAL A 158 27.04 14.86 18.81
C VAL A 158 26.31 14.96 17.46
N GLY A 159 25.14 15.60 17.43
CA GLY A 159 24.34 15.84 16.23
C GLY A 159 23.37 14.70 15.90
N SER A 160 23.87 13.49 15.66
CA SER A 160 23.07 12.31 15.36
C SER A 160 23.44 11.12 16.27
N ILE A 161 22.51 10.18 16.41
CA ILE A 161 22.62 9.01 17.28
C ILE A 161 22.94 7.80 16.41
N PRO A 162 24.14 7.19 16.49
CA PRO A 162 24.46 5.98 15.75
C PRO A 162 23.76 4.77 16.35
N SER A 163 23.30 3.85 15.51
CA SER A 163 22.71 2.58 15.93
C SER A 163 23.01 1.49 14.91
N TYR A 164 23.26 0.28 15.40
CA TYR A 164 23.36 -0.96 14.63
C TYR A 164 21.99 -1.43 14.17
N TYR A 165 20.95 -1.10 14.92
CA TYR A 165 19.62 -1.58 14.63
C TYR A 165 18.99 -0.85 13.45
N GLU A 166 18.42 -1.65 12.55
CA GLU A 166 17.80 -1.21 11.32
C GLU A 166 16.41 -0.61 11.57
N GLY A 167 15.98 0.30 10.69
CA GLY A 167 14.67 0.94 10.76
C GLY A 167 14.71 2.46 10.57
N TYR A 168 13.58 3.03 10.16
CA TYR A 168 13.41 4.48 10.03
C TYR A 168 12.82 5.14 11.29
N SER A 169 12.25 4.35 12.20
CA SER A 169 11.92 4.74 13.56
C SER A 169 12.23 3.57 14.49
N ARG A 170 12.39 3.88 15.78
CA ARG A 170 12.77 2.92 16.82
C ARG A 170 12.63 3.50 18.22
N LYS A 171 12.18 2.70 19.18
CA LYS A 171 12.40 2.93 20.61
C LYS A 171 13.82 2.61 21.05
N PHE A 172 14.45 3.53 21.76
CA PHE A 172 15.72 3.32 22.45
C PHE A 172 15.48 2.82 23.86
N GLU A 173 16.38 1.99 24.39
CA GLU A 173 16.29 1.53 25.78
C GLU A 173 16.44 2.73 26.72
N LYS A 174 15.47 2.98 27.61
CA LYS A 174 15.56 4.10 28.58
C LYS A 174 16.76 3.95 29.50
N TYR A 175 17.35 5.09 29.84
CA TYR A 175 18.40 5.20 30.85
C TYR A 175 18.00 6.22 31.92
N GLY A 176 17.58 5.69 33.07
CA GLY A 176 17.00 6.51 34.14
C GLY A 176 15.71 7.20 33.68
N ASN A 177 15.43 8.38 34.23
CA ASN A 177 14.20 9.12 33.92
C ASN A 177 14.35 10.09 32.74
N LYS A 178 15.58 10.30 32.24
CA LYS A 178 15.94 11.39 31.33
C LYS A 178 17.12 11.01 30.44
N GLY A 179 17.04 9.86 29.78
CA GLY A 179 18.12 9.35 28.97
C GLY A 179 17.74 8.08 28.25
N PHE A 180 18.64 7.63 27.38
CA PHE A 180 18.50 6.39 26.63
C PHE A 180 19.85 5.79 26.26
N LYS A 181 19.84 4.53 25.82
CA LYS A 181 20.99 3.81 25.28
C LYS A 181 20.74 3.36 23.85
N THR A 182 21.83 3.20 23.12
CA THR A 182 21.83 2.51 21.83
C THR A 182 23.17 1.80 21.64
N VAL A 183 23.24 0.89 20.69
CA VAL A 183 24.44 0.12 20.35
C VAL A 183 24.73 0.32 18.88
N TYR A 184 26.01 0.53 18.50
CA TYR A 184 26.44 0.49 17.10
C TYR A 184 27.73 -0.31 16.92
N PHE A 185 27.99 -0.80 15.71
CA PHE A 185 29.22 -1.54 15.41
C PHE A 185 30.36 -0.61 15.01
N ASN A 186 31.50 -0.69 15.71
CA ASN A 186 32.71 0.05 15.37
C ASN A 186 33.61 -0.81 14.47
N SER A 187 33.56 -0.54 13.17
CA SER A 187 34.35 -1.28 12.17
C SER A 187 35.87 -1.13 12.33
N PHE A 188 36.35 -0.12 13.07
CA PHE A 188 37.78 0.06 13.32
C PHE A 188 38.30 -0.90 14.41
N SER A 189 37.56 -1.07 15.50
CA SER A 189 37.93 -1.99 16.58
C SER A 189 37.40 -3.41 16.37
N GLY A 190 36.38 -3.58 15.54
CA GLY A 190 35.67 -4.86 15.35
C GLY A 190 34.74 -5.20 16.51
N ASN A 191 34.44 -4.24 17.38
CA ASN A 191 33.60 -4.40 18.57
C ASN A 191 32.27 -3.64 18.40
N ASN A 192 31.29 -4.01 19.22
CA ASN A 192 30.10 -3.19 19.41
C ASN A 192 30.38 -2.11 20.44
N VAL A 193 29.64 -1.02 20.33
CA VAL A 193 29.78 0.15 21.17
C VAL A 193 28.40 0.52 21.68
N GLU A 194 28.17 0.30 22.98
CA GLU A 194 27.02 0.88 23.67
C GLU A 194 27.33 2.34 23.98
N VAL A 195 26.41 3.22 23.64
CA VAL A 195 26.45 4.64 23.99
C VAL A 195 25.23 4.99 24.84
N THR A 196 25.47 5.74 25.91
CA THR A 196 24.43 6.22 26.81
C THR A 196 24.34 7.73 26.71
N TYR A 197 23.13 8.24 26.53
CA TYR A 197 22.82 9.66 26.49
C TYR A 197 21.97 10.05 27.70
N GLU A 198 22.19 11.25 28.23
CA GLU A 198 21.39 11.83 29.31
C GLU A 198 21.00 13.28 28.96
N TRP A 199 19.77 13.66 29.25
CA TRP A 199 19.27 15.01 29.03
C TRP A 199 19.83 15.98 30.08
N GLN A 200 20.66 16.92 29.63
CA GLN A 200 21.29 17.94 30.46
C GLN A 200 21.30 19.28 29.72
N ASP A 201 20.95 20.36 30.43
CA ASP A 201 20.99 21.73 29.88
C ASP A 201 20.27 21.89 28.51
N ASN A 202 19.08 21.27 28.38
CA ASN A 202 18.24 21.26 27.16
C ASN A 202 18.86 20.57 25.93
N LYS A 203 19.69 19.54 26.15
CA LYS A 203 20.20 18.67 25.09
C LYS A 203 20.54 17.28 25.65
N PHE A 204 20.57 16.27 24.80
CA PHE A 204 21.16 14.97 25.14
C PHE A 204 22.69 15.05 25.05
N VAL A 205 23.36 14.75 26.16
CA VAL A 205 24.81 14.73 26.29
C VAL A 205 25.29 13.28 26.30
N LEU A 206 26.38 12.99 25.61
CA LEU A 206 26.99 11.66 25.63
C LEU A 206 27.61 11.43 27.02
N LEU A 207 26.99 10.55 27.82
CA LEU A 207 27.42 10.28 29.18
C LEU A 207 28.49 9.19 29.23
N ARG A 208 28.29 8.12 28.45
CA ARG A 208 29.12 6.91 28.51
C ARG A 208 29.23 6.24 27.15
N THR A 209 30.39 5.62 26.92
CA THR A 209 30.65 4.73 25.78
C THR A 209 31.35 3.47 26.30
N VAL A 210 30.87 2.29 25.90
CA VAL A 210 31.43 0.99 26.31
C VAL A 210 31.61 0.12 25.08
N GLU A 211 32.84 -0.32 24.81
CA GLU A 211 33.08 -1.32 23.77
C GLU A 211 32.98 -2.75 24.32
N PHE A 212 32.38 -3.67 23.56
CA PHE A 212 32.25 -5.08 23.92
C PHE A 212 32.19 -6.02 22.70
N GLU A 213 32.59 -7.28 22.88
CA GLU A 213 32.43 -8.35 21.88
C GLU A 213 31.05 -9.01 22.01
N LEU A 214 30.26 -9.01 20.92
CA LEU A 214 28.98 -9.74 20.85
C LEU A 214 29.24 -11.23 21.13
N GLY A 215 28.58 -11.78 22.15
CA GLY A 215 28.64 -13.21 22.51
C GLY A 215 29.77 -13.62 23.48
N LYS A 216 30.59 -12.70 23.99
CA LYS A 216 31.56 -13.03 25.07
C LYS A 216 31.51 -12.12 26.28
N ASP A 217 31.20 -10.84 26.09
CA ASP A 217 31.30 -9.80 27.12
C ASP A 217 30.12 -8.81 27.05
N ALA A 218 28.95 -9.26 26.57
CA ALA A 218 27.77 -8.39 26.55
C ALA A 218 27.48 -7.91 27.98
N PRO A 219 27.28 -6.61 28.23
CA PRO A 219 26.78 -6.16 29.53
C PRO A 219 25.48 -6.92 29.82
N ASP A 220 25.31 -7.35 31.08
CA ASP A 220 24.34 -8.36 31.56
C ASP A 220 22.83 -8.09 31.25
N ASN A 221 22.49 -7.14 30.38
CA ASN A 221 21.14 -6.70 30.06
C ASN A 221 20.75 -6.81 28.57
N VAL A 222 21.52 -7.51 27.73
CA VAL A 222 21.03 -7.91 26.39
C VAL A 222 20.35 -9.27 26.51
N GLU A 223 19.27 -9.35 27.27
CA GLU A 223 18.36 -10.50 27.23
C GLU A 223 17.39 -10.29 26.07
N GLU A 224 17.60 -11.06 25.01
CA GLU A 224 16.56 -11.43 24.07
C GLU A 224 15.59 -12.33 24.86
N VAL A 225 14.55 -11.74 25.45
CA VAL A 225 13.55 -12.45 26.24
C VAL A 225 12.68 -13.26 25.27
N VAL A 226 13.10 -14.49 25.02
CA VAL A 226 12.21 -15.55 24.53
C VAL A 226 11.76 -16.33 25.77
N GLU A 227 10.69 -15.87 26.41
CA GLU A 227 10.02 -16.64 27.47
C GLU A 227 8.84 -17.42 26.91
N ASP A 228 9.07 -18.72 26.79
CA ASP A 228 8.08 -19.74 26.48
C ASP A 228 7.37 -20.14 27.79
N GLY A 229 6.21 -19.52 28.05
CA GLY A 229 5.48 -19.57 29.32
C GLY A 229 4.10 -20.22 29.21
N ASN A 230 4.03 -21.50 28.84
CA ASN A 230 2.78 -22.26 28.76
C ASN A 230 2.21 -22.59 30.17
N GLN A 231 1.08 -21.98 30.56
CA GLN A 231 0.25 -22.44 31.67
C GLN A 231 -1.22 -22.58 31.27
N ASN A 232 -1.68 -23.84 31.34
CA ASN A 232 -3.07 -24.26 31.27
C ASN A 232 -3.97 -23.56 32.30
N THR A 233 -4.98 -22.84 31.84
CA THR A 233 -6.22 -22.59 32.58
C THR A 233 -7.39 -23.24 31.86
N LYS A 234 -8.22 -23.92 32.66
CA LYS A 234 -9.31 -24.78 32.23
C LYS A 234 -10.58 -24.05 32.61
N GLU A 235 -11.24 -23.41 31.65
CA GLU A 235 -12.50 -22.72 31.89
C GLU A 235 -13.70 -23.44 31.29
N THR A 236 -14.81 -23.23 32.01
CA THR A 236 -16.08 -23.94 31.96
C THR A 236 -17.04 -23.27 31.00
N GLU A 237 -17.55 -24.04 30.04
CA GLU A 237 -18.66 -23.66 29.17
C GLU A 237 -19.97 -23.53 29.97
N ASP A 238 -20.57 -22.33 29.98
CA ASP A 238 -22.00 -22.15 30.23
C ASP A 238 -22.60 -21.43 29.01
N GLY A 239 -23.27 -22.21 28.17
CA GLY A 239 -23.79 -21.77 26.87
C GLY A 239 -25.18 -21.16 26.97
N ASP A 240 -25.33 -19.95 26.42
CA ASP A 240 -26.63 -19.34 26.17
C ASP A 240 -26.98 -19.46 24.67
N LYS A 241 -27.89 -20.39 24.36
CA LYS A 241 -28.34 -20.68 22.99
C LYS A 241 -29.56 -19.84 22.64
N ASN A 242 -29.37 -18.82 21.80
CA ASN A 242 -30.46 -18.25 21.02
C ASN A 242 -30.60 -19.02 19.69
N VAL A 243 -31.72 -19.71 19.56
CA VAL A 243 -32.12 -20.50 18.41
C VAL A 243 -32.66 -19.57 17.32
N SER A 244 -31.96 -19.45 16.19
CA SER A 244 -32.53 -19.02 14.91
C SER A 244 -32.75 -20.25 14.02
N ASP A 245 -33.86 -20.23 13.28
CA ASP A 245 -34.37 -21.35 12.49
C ASP A 245 -33.42 -21.75 11.34
N GLY A 246 -33.00 -23.03 11.33
CA GLY A 246 -32.88 -23.80 10.09
C GLY A 246 -31.49 -24.00 9.48
N ASP A 247 -30.40 -23.54 10.09
CA ASP A 247 -29.06 -23.77 9.54
C ASP A 247 -28.55 -25.19 9.81
N LYS A 248 -28.15 -25.89 8.74
CA LYS A 248 -27.42 -27.15 8.84
C LYS A 248 -25.93 -26.84 8.81
N THR A 249 -25.38 -26.41 9.93
CA THR A 249 -23.93 -26.45 10.12
C THR A 249 -23.51 -27.91 10.26
N GLU A 250 -23.02 -28.49 9.17
CA GLU A 250 -22.20 -29.70 9.27
C GLU A 250 -20.79 -29.23 9.63
N ASP A 251 -20.33 -29.52 10.85
CA ASP A 251 -18.96 -29.23 11.33
C ASP A 251 -17.93 -30.10 10.61
N ASN A 252 -17.79 -29.87 9.30
CA ASN A 252 -16.84 -30.56 8.45
C ASN A 252 -15.56 -29.73 8.41
N ILE A 253 -14.65 -30.03 9.32
CA ILE A 253 -13.27 -29.53 9.27
C ILE A 253 -12.55 -30.19 8.09
N VAL A 254 -12.00 -29.40 7.18
CA VAL A 254 -11.34 -29.86 5.94
C VAL A 254 -9.94 -29.25 5.79
N ASP A 255 -9.01 -30.00 5.20
CA ASP A 255 -7.67 -29.51 4.85
C ASP A 255 -7.60 -28.92 3.42
N VAL A 256 -8.70 -29.01 2.67
CA VAL A 256 -8.82 -28.53 1.29
C VAL A 256 -10.15 -27.81 1.14
N ILE A 257 -10.11 -26.56 0.68
CA ILE A 257 -11.30 -25.81 0.30
C ILE A 257 -11.74 -26.27 -1.08
N THR A 258 -13.02 -26.58 -1.23
CA THR A 258 -13.59 -27.03 -2.49
C THR A 258 -14.74 -26.11 -2.90
N ILE A 259 -14.62 -25.45 -4.05
CA ILE A 259 -15.60 -24.43 -4.48
C ILE A 259 -15.80 -24.47 -6.00
N PRO A 260 -17.02 -24.25 -6.52
CA PRO A 260 -17.24 -24.06 -7.96
C PRO A 260 -16.55 -22.78 -8.43
N ASN A 261 -15.71 -22.87 -9.45
CA ASN A 261 -15.15 -21.70 -10.11
C ASN A 261 -16.17 -21.12 -11.12
N MET A 262 -16.98 -20.17 -10.65
CA MET A 262 -17.96 -19.42 -11.45
C MET A 262 -17.40 -18.61 -12.62
N ASN A 263 -16.08 -18.42 -12.68
CA ASN A 263 -15.43 -17.82 -13.86
C ASN A 263 -15.15 -18.86 -14.95
N SER A 264 -15.07 -20.15 -14.62
CA SER A 264 -14.98 -21.23 -15.62
C SER A 264 -16.30 -21.46 -16.38
N ASP A 265 -16.25 -22.02 -17.58
CA ASP A 265 -17.43 -22.20 -18.45
C ASP A 265 -18.51 -23.11 -17.84
N GLU A 266 -18.09 -24.12 -17.08
CA GLU A 266 -18.96 -25.15 -16.52
C GLU A 266 -19.02 -25.13 -14.98
N ASN A 267 -18.59 -24.03 -14.36
CA ASN A 267 -18.49 -23.92 -12.90
C ASN A 267 -17.69 -25.07 -12.27
N GLN A 268 -16.60 -25.46 -12.94
CA GLN A 268 -15.76 -26.57 -12.53
C GLN A 268 -15.33 -26.38 -11.07
N GLU A 269 -15.50 -27.44 -10.30
CA GLU A 269 -15.06 -27.47 -8.92
C GLU A 269 -13.53 -27.42 -8.86
N ILE A 270 -13.01 -26.47 -8.09
CA ILE A 270 -11.58 -26.34 -7.84
C ILE A 270 -11.25 -26.71 -6.39
N SER A 271 -10.03 -27.19 -6.20
CA SER A 271 -9.48 -27.52 -4.88
C SER A 271 -8.37 -26.53 -4.54
N LEU A 272 -8.51 -25.87 -3.40
CA LEU A 272 -7.54 -24.94 -2.84
C LEU A 272 -6.97 -25.60 -1.58
N PRO A 273 -5.85 -26.33 -1.69
CA PRO A 273 -5.25 -27.01 -0.54
C PRO A 273 -4.75 -25.97 0.45
N LEU A 274 -5.09 -26.14 1.73
CA LEU A 274 -4.53 -25.33 2.80
C LEU A 274 -3.11 -25.82 3.10
N ILE A 275 -2.28 -24.93 3.62
CA ILE A 275 -0.92 -25.27 4.04
C ILE A 275 -0.95 -26.12 5.33
N GLU A 276 0.16 -26.78 5.64
CA GLU A 276 0.28 -27.56 6.88
C GLU A 276 0.01 -26.68 8.11
N GLY A 277 -0.85 -27.17 9.01
CA GLY A 277 -1.26 -26.45 10.21
C GLY A 277 -2.56 -25.64 10.06
N MET A 278 -3.01 -25.34 8.84
CA MET A 278 -4.29 -24.67 8.62
C MET A 278 -5.40 -25.67 8.28
N LYS A 279 -6.62 -25.36 8.75
CA LYS A 279 -7.85 -26.09 8.39
C LYS A 279 -8.97 -25.10 8.07
N ALA A 280 -10.04 -25.58 7.46
CA ALA A 280 -11.23 -24.78 7.25
C ALA A 280 -12.49 -25.46 7.80
N VAL A 281 -13.38 -24.67 8.40
CA VAL A 281 -14.74 -25.07 8.76
C VAL A 281 -15.67 -24.59 7.67
N ARG A 282 -16.36 -25.52 7.01
CA ARG A 282 -17.27 -25.22 5.90
C ARG A 282 -18.68 -24.91 6.38
N SER A 283 -19.22 -23.80 5.93
CA SER A 283 -20.64 -23.45 6.04
C SER A 283 -21.28 -23.37 4.65
N ALA A 284 -22.50 -23.88 4.52
CA ALA A 284 -23.23 -23.93 3.26
C ALA A 284 -24.69 -23.53 3.46
N TRP A 285 -25.21 -22.71 2.56
CA TRP A 285 -26.60 -22.24 2.60
C TRP A 285 -27.28 -22.44 1.26
N GLU A 286 -28.54 -22.86 1.30
CA GLU A 286 -29.40 -22.83 0.12
C GLU A 286 -29.64 -21.35 -0.26
N MET A 287 -29.45 -21.03 -1.54
CA MET A 287 -29.65 -19.67 -2.01
C MET A 287 -31.08 -19.21 -1.78
N SER A 288 -31.23 -17.96 -1.35
CA SER A 288 -32.55 -17.37 -1.15
C SER A 288 -33.35 -17.34 -2.46
N GLN A 289 -34.67 -17.55 -2.38
CA GLN A 289 -35.55 -17.54 -3.57
C GLN A 289 -35.53 -16.20 -4.35
N GLY A 290 -35.05 -15.13 -3.73
CA GLY A 290 -34.94 -13.80 -4.34
C GLY A 290 -33.63 -13.59 -5.12
N PHE A 291 -32.57 -14.31 -4.77
CA PHE A 291 -31.27 -14.17 -5.39
C PHE A 291 -31.26 -14.82 -6.79
N LYS A 292 -30.64 -14.14 -7.77
CA LYS A 292 -30.54 -14.64 -9.14
C LYS A 292 -29.21 -14.24 -9.75
N PHE A 293 -28.43 -15.25 -10.13
CA PHE A 293 -27.27 -15.04 -11.00
C PHE A 293 -27.67 -14.44 -12.35
N LYS A 294 -26.85 -13.53 -12.84
CA LYS A 294 -27.00 -12.91 -14.16
C LYS A 294 -26.66 -13.90 -15.25
N GLN A 295 -25.56 -14.63 -15.11
CA GLN A 295 -25.12 -15.60 -16.09
C GLN A 295 -25.96 -16.88 -16.04
N GLN A 296 -26.26 -17.44 -17.22
CA GLN A 296 -27.06 -18.66 -17.30
C GLN A 296 -26.36 -19.87 -16.69
N LYS A 297 -25.03 -19.99 -16.86
CA LYS A 297 -24.22 -21.09 -16.31
C LYS A 297 -24.30 -21.18 -14.78
N ASN A 298 -24.39 -20.03 -14.12
CA ASN A 298 -24.41 -19.94 -12.65
C ASN A 298 -25.78 -20.27 -12.03
N LYS A 299 -26.88 -20.18 -12.79
CA LYS A 299 -28.25 -20.41 -12.29
C LYS A 299 -28.53 -21.84 -11.82
N GLU A 300 -27.65 -22.79 -12.15
CA GLU A 300 -27.78 -24.19 -11.72
C GLU A 300 -27.20 -24.43 -10.33
N LEU A 301 -26.36 -23.53 -9.83
CA LEU A 301 -25.91 -23.55 -8.44
C LEU A 301 -27.14 -23.39 -7.55
N LYS A 302 -27.15 -24.10 -6.42
CA LYS A 302 -28.25 -24.05 -5.43
C LYS A 302 -27.78 -23.61 -4.06
N GLU A 303 -26.47 -23.71 -3.84
CA GLU A 303 -25.83 -23.47 -2.56
C GLU A 303 -24.69 -22.47 -2.74
N ILE A 304 -24.51 -21.64 -1.73
CA ILE A 304 -23.32 -20.79 -1.55
C ILE A 304 -22.51 -21.33 -0.38
N TYR A 305 -21.19 -21.13 -0.45
CA TYR A 305 -20.25 -21.68 0.51
C TYR A 305 -19.41 -20.58 1.14
N GLN A 306 -19.06 -20.81 2.39
CA GLN A 306 -18.12 -20.02 3.15
C GLN A 306 -17.23 -20.98 3.95
N TYR A 307 -16.01 -20.54 4.19
CA TYR A 307 -14.99 -21.28 4.90
C TYR A 307 -14.38 -20.35 5.94
N GLN A 308 -14.51 -20.71 7.22
CA GLN A 308 -13.74 -20.09 8.29
C GLN A 308 -12.39 -20.80 8.35
N ILE A 309 -11.29 -20.07 8.25
CA ILE A 309 -9.94 -20.64 8.28
C ILE A 309 -9.43 -20.61 9.71
N ILE A 310 -9.00 -21.76 10.20
CA ILE A 310 -8.49 -21.94 11.56
C ILE A 310 -7.05 -22.46 11.54
N ASP A 311 -6.28 -22.10 12.55
CA ASP A 311 -4.93 -22.62 12.76
C ASP A 311 -4.94 -24.02 13.44
N SER A 312 -3.75 -24.49 13.84
CA SER A 312 -3.59 -25.80 14.48
C SER A 312 -4.16 -25.87 15.90
N GLU A 313 -4.38 -24.72 16.53
CA GLU A 313 -4.97 -24.58 17.87
C GLU A 313 -6.49 -24.39 17.80
N GLY A 314 -7.03 -24.12 16.61
CA GLY A 314 -8.44 -23.91 16.34
C GLY A 314 -8.85 -22.44 16.37
N ASN A 315 -7.91 -21.51 16.45
CA ASN A 315 -8.19 -20.08 16.41
C ASN A 315 -8.56 -19.65 14.99
N GLU A 316 -9.53 -18.76 14.84
CA GLU A 316 -9.86 -18.18 13.54
C GLU A 316 -8.77 -17.21 13.08
N ILE A 317 -8.15 -17.55 11.96
CA ILE A 317 -7.09 -16.76 11.33
C ILE A 317 -7.49 -16.21 9.97
N GLY A 318 -8.71 -16.48 9.50
CA GLY A 318 -9.14 -15.98 8.20
C GLY A 318 -10.47 -16.53 7.74
N TRP A 319 -10.81 -16.19 6.50
CA TRP A 319 -12.12 -16.42 5.93
C TRP A 319 -12.05 -16.52 4.40
N PHE A 320 -12.80 -17.43 3.80
CA PHE A 320 -12.93 -17.54 2.35
C PHE A 320 -14.38 -17.76 1.93
N GLY A 321 -14.87 -17.03 0.93
CA GLY A 321 -16.24 -17.17 0.46
C GLY A 321 -16.62 -16.20 -0.65
N LEU A 322 -17.92 -16.09 -0.93
CA LEU A 322 -18.47 -15.11 -1.86
C LEU A 322 -18.96 -13.86 -1.13
N ILE A 323 -18.68 -12.70 -1.71
CA ILE A 323 -19.20 -11.41 -1.27
C ILE A 323 -20.00 -10.75 -2.39
N GLU A 324 -21.00 -9.94 -2.03
CA GLU A 324 -21.74 -9.11 -2.99
C GLU A 324 -20.85 -7.94 -3.45
N ARG A 325 -20.89 -7.64 -4.75
CA ARG A 325 -20.23 -6.49 -5.35
C ARG A 325 -21.25 -5.38 -5.56
N GLN A 326 -21.05 -4.22 -4.94
CA GLN A 326 -21.74 -3.01 -5.39
C GLN A 326 -21.09 -2.53 -6.70
N GLN A 327 -21.91 -2.20 -7.71
CA GLN A 327 -21.42 -1.93 -9.07
C GLN A 327 -20.35 -0.84 -9.09
N GLY A 328 -19.17 -1.18 -9.63
CA GLY A 328 -18.16 -0.20 -10.06
C GLY A 328 -16.86 -0.21 -9.25
N GLU A 329 -16.89 -0.47 -7.94
CA GLU A 329 -15.75 -0.20 -7.06
C GLU A 329 -15.47 -1.41 -6.16
N TYR A 330 -14.20 -1.82 -6.03
CA TYR A 330 -13.78 -2.84 -5.05
C TYR A 330 -13.73 -2.25 -3.62
N GLU A 331 -13.80 -0.92 -3.49
CA GLU A 331 -13.80 -0.21 -2.21
C GLU A 331 -14.92 -0.69 -1.27
N PHE A 332 -16.07 -1.10 -1.81
CA PHE A 332 -17.17 -1.65 -1.03
C PHE A 332 -16.93 -3.07 -0.47
N ALA A 333 -15.91 -3.76 -0.98
CA ALA A 333 -15.52 -5.07 -0.48
C ALA A 333 -14.47 -4.99 0.64
N LEU A 334 -13.85 -3.82 0.82
CA LEU A 334 -12.85 -3.61 1.84
C LEU A 334 -13.51 -3.45 3.22
N PRO A 335 -12.85 -3.87 4.31
CA PRO A 335 -13.38 -3.68 5.65
C PRO A 335 -13.61 -2.19 5.95
N GLU A 336 -14.70 -1.85 6.66
CA GLU A 336 -15.04 -0.45 7.00
C GLU A 336 -13.98 0.24 7.88
N ASN A 337 -13.17 -0.54 8.58
CA ASN A 337 -12.07 -0.11 9.44
C ASN A 337 -10.72 0.00 8.72
N LEU A 338 -10.69 -0.03 7.38
CA LEU A 338 -9.46 0.09 6.59
C LEU A 338 -8.80 1.46 6.78
N GLN A 339 -7.55 1.45 7.25
CA GLN A 339 -6.69 2.64 7.31
C GLN A 339 -5.82 2.78 6.06
N PHE A 340 -5.25 1.65 5.61
CA PHE A 340 -4.27 1.63 4.54
C PHE A 340 -4.35 0.31 3.78
N GLU A 341 -4.23 0.38 2.45
CA GLU A 341 -4.12 -0.78 1.57
C GLU A 341 -2.83 -0.73 0.74
N ASP A 342 -2.27 -1.89 0.47
CA ASP A 342 -1.07 -2.07 -0.33
C ASP A 342 -1.26 -3.23 -1.30
N LEU A 343 -1.26 -2.95 -2.61
CA LEU A 343 -1.46 -3.95 -3.64
C LEU A 343 -0.21 -4.83 -3.78
N ARG A 344 -0.32 -6.11 -3.39
CA ARG A 344 0.77 -7.09 -3.41
C ARG A 344 0.77 -8.01 -4.62
N TYR A 345 -0.40 -8.21 -5.24
CA TYR A 345 -0.53 -9.03 -6.44
C TYR A 345 -1.70 -8.56 -7.29
N LYS A 346 -1.55 -8.64 -8.61
CA LYS A 346 -2.64 -8.49 -9.58
C LYS A 346 -2.42 -9.50 -10.68
N GLY A 347 -3.31 -10.49 -10.78
CA GLY A 347 -3.37 -11.36 -11.94
C GLY A 347 -4.12 -12.68 -11.77
N PRO A 348 -3.73 -13.74 -12.50
CA PRO A 348 -4.49 -14.96 -12.60
C PRO A 348 -4.43 -15.74 -11.30
N THR A 349 -5.60 -16.23 -10.93
CA THR A 349 -5.83 -17.08 -9.78
C THR A 349 -6.49 -18.36 -10.27
N LYS A 350 -6.54 -19.37 -9.41
CA LYS A 350 -7.27 -20.62 -9.68
C LYS A 350 -8.78 -20.39 -9.87
N LEU A 351 -9.29 -19.21 -9.47
CA LEU A 351 -10.69 -18.80 -9.52
C LEU A 351 -11.00 -17.77 -10.63
N GLY A 352 -10.04 -17.42 -11.48
CA GLY A 352 -10.16 -16.33 -12.44
C GLY A 352 -9.20 -15.19 -12.10
N GLN A 353 -9.57 -13.95 -12.39
CA GLN A 353 -8.65 -12.82 -12.30
C GLN A 353 -8.85 -12.06 -10.99
N GLY A 354 -7.76 -11.72 -10.29
CA GLY A 354 -7.86 -11.16 -8.96
C GLY A 354 -6.73 -10.21 -8.57
N LYS A 355 -6.94 -9.55 -7.44
CA LYS A 355 -5.97 -8.71 -6.74
C LYS A 355 -5.74 -9.28 -5.34
N VAL A 356 -4.54 -9.14 -4.80
CA VAL A 356 -4.24 -9.40 -3.38
C VAL A 356 -3.64 -8.14 -2.78
N PHE A 357 -4.20 -7.73 -1.65
CA PHE A 357 -3.79 -6.57 -0.90
C PHE A 357 -3.25 -7.00 0.46
N LEU A 358 -2.35 -6.21 1.03
CA LEU A 358 -2.10 -6.17 2.46
C LEU A 358 -2.89 -4.97 3.01
N LEU A 359 -3.75 -5.22 3.99
CA LEU A 359 -4.60 -4.24 4.63
C LEU A 359 -4.11 -3.97 6.05
N TRP A 360 -4.21 -2.72 6.48
CA TRP A 360 -4.06 -2.30 7.87
C TRP A 360 -5.41 -1.78 8.34
N LEU A 361 -5.97 -2.46 9.33
CA LEU A 361 -7.33 -2.27 9.81
C LEU A 361 -7.29 -1.76 11.25
N ASP A 362 -8.09 -0.75 11.61
CA ASP A 362 -8.23 -0.35 13.01
C ASP A 362 -8.79 -1.53 13.84
N LEU A 363 -8.34 -1.68 15.08
CA LEU A 363 -8.96 -2.62 15.99
C LEU A 363 -10.42 -2.24 16.25
N PRO A 364 -11.39 -3.18 16.14
CA PRO A 364 -12.77 -2.94 16.54
C PRO A 364 -12.86 -2.49 18.01
N GLU A 365 -13.70 -1.49 18.31
CA GLU A 365 -13.86 -0.95 19.68
C GLU A 365 -14.22 -2.00 20.74
N ASP A 366 -14.86 -3.09 20.33
CA ASP A 366 -15.23 -4.23 21.16
C ASP A 366 -14.04 -5.14 21.47
N GLU A 367 -13.15 -5.40 20.50
CA GLU A 367 -11.88 -6.12 20.76
C GLU A 367 -10.93 -5.31 21.65
N ILE A 368 -11.02 -3.98 21.61
CA ILE A 368 -10.29 -3.10 22.52
C ILE A 368 -10.79 -3.26 23.97
N LYS A 369 -12.11 -3.43 24.17
CA LYS A 369 -12.72 -3.46 25.52
C LYS A 369 -12.49 -4.78 26.25
N ASP A 370 -12.61 -5.92 25.57
CA ASP A 370 -12.44 -7.23 26.19
C ASP A 370 -11.00 -7.45 26.71
N ASN A 371 -10.00 -6.80 26.11
CA ASN A 371 -8.62 -6.82 26.60
C ASN A 371 -8.37 -5.93 27.83
N THR A 372 -9.32 -5.06 28.22
CA THR A 372 -9.13 -4.10 29.33
C THR A 372 -9.80 -4.51 30.64
N GLU A 373 -10.73 -5.47 30.66
CA GLU A 373 -11.58 -5.72 31.85
C GLU A 373 -11.03 -6.71 32.90
N GLU A 374 -9.95 -7.46 32.65
CA GLU A 374 -9.36 -8.37 33.65
C GLU A 374 -7.92 -8.01 34.06
N GLY A 375 -7.77 -6.94 34.84
CA GLY A 375 -6.67 -6.78 35.80
C GLY A 375 -5.23 -6.66 35.26
N LEU A 376 -5.06 -6.51 33.95
CA LEU A 376 -3.77 -6.29 33.26
C LEU A 376 -3.58 -4.82 32.83
N GLU A 377 -4.14 -3.87 33.59
CA GLU A 377 -4.05 -2.43 33.32
C GLU A 377 -2.60 -1.86 33.35
N GLU A 378 -1.61 -2.62 33.82
CA GLU A 378 -0.22 -2.12 33.97
C GLU A 378 0.80 -2.68 32.96
N GLU A 379 0.45 -3.63 32.07
CA GLU A 379 1.41 -4.19 31.10
C GLU A 379 0.97 -4.19 29.63
N ILE A 380 -0.26 -3.73 29.31
CA ILE A 380 -0.65 -3.42 27.93
C ILE A 380 -0.23 -1.97 27.61
N GLU A 381 1.04 -1.65 27.86
CA GLU A 381 1.66 -0.43 27.35
C GLU A 381 2.10 -0.69 25.89
N GLU A 382 1.26 -0.22 24.97
CA GLU A 382 1.59 0.14 23.59
C GLU A 382 1.81 -1.01 22.56
N ASN A 383 1.24 -0.80 21.36
CA ASN A 383 1.81 -1.13 20.04
C ASN A 383 1.02 -2.06 19.09
N ILE A 384 -0.26 -2.38 19.32
CA ILE A 384 -1.09 -2.88 18.21
C ILE A 384 -2.29 -1.96 18.05
N GLU A 385 -2.11 -0.87 17.32
CA GLU A 385 -3.22 0.02 16.92
C GLU A 385 -4.00 -0.55 15.72
N TYR A 386 -3.48 -1.60 15.07
CA TYR A 386 -4.02 -2.12 13.83
C TYR A 386 -3.86 -3.63 13.68
N ILE A 387 -4.83 -4.27 13.04
CA ILE A 387 -4.73 -5.63 12.52
C ILE A 387 -4.21 -5.57 11.10
N GLN A 388 -3.19 -6.38 10.79
CA GLN A 388 -2.76 -6.60 9.42
C GLN A 388 -3.46 -7.82 8.83
N GLU A 389 -3.90 -7.71 7.58
CA GLU A 389 -4.61 -8.80 6.91
C GLU A 389 -4.27 -8.85 5.42
N TYR A 390 -3.99 -10.04 4.90
CA TYR A 390 -3.99 -10.26 3.47
C TYR A 390 -5.42 -10.47 2.96
N PHE A 391 -5.77 -9.71 1.93
CA PHE A 391 -7.10 -9.69 1.34
C PHE A 391 -7.02 -9.94 -0.15
N ALA A 392 -7.53 -11.09 -0.61
CA ALA A 392 -7.67 -11.38 -2.03
C ALA A 392 -9.08 -11.10 -2.50
N TYR A 393 -9.19 -10.39 -3.63
CA TYR A 393 -10.44 -10.03 -4.29
C TYR A 393 -10.43 -10.53 -5.73
N ILE A 394 -11.33 -11.47 -6.04
CA ILE A 394 -11.39 -12.14 -7.34
C ILE A 394 -12.83 -11.99 -7.88
N PRO A 395 -13.10 -10.97 -8.72
CA PRO A 395 -14.42 -10.76 -9.29
C PRO A 395 -14.96 -11.99 -10.02
N VAL A 396 -16.26 -12.23 -9.88
CA VAL A 396 -16.97 -13.14 -10.77
C VAL A 396 -17.41 -12.35 -12.00
N GLU A 397 -16.90 -12.71 -13.17
CA GLU A 397 -17.16 -12.04 -14.43
C GLU A 397 -18.67 -11.94 -14.67
N ASN A 398 -19.15 -10.80 -15.16
CA ASN A 398 -20.57 -10.55 -15.47
C ASN A 398 -21.57 -10.85 -14.33
N GLU A 399 -21.12 -10.91 -13.09
CA GLU A 399 -21.94 -11.02 -11.88
C GLU A 399 -21.68 -9.83 -10.95
N ASP A 400 -22.60 -9.59 -10.01
CA ASP A 400 -22.39 -8.63 -8.91
C ASP A 400 -21.80 -9.36 -7.69
N LEU A 401 -20.76 -10.17 -7.91
CA LEU A 401 -20.13 -11.00 -6.87
C LEU A 401 -18.61 -11.01 -7.03
N ALA A 402 -17.92 -11.35 -5.95
CA ALA A 402 -16.49 -11.70 -5.97
C ALA A 402 -16.22 -12.83 -4.99
N TYR A 403 -15.21 -13.65 -5.28
CA TYR A 403 -14.56 -14.43 -4.23
C TYR A 403 -13.69 -13.50 -3.41
N ASN A 404 -13.73 -13.72 -2.11
CA ASN A 404 -12.93 -13.01 -1.15
C ASN A 404 -12.20 -14.03 -0.27
N PHE A 405 -10.89 -13.81 -0.09
CA PHE A 405 -10.05 -14.57 0.82
C PHE A 405 -9.30 -13.63 1.76
N ARG A 406 -9.53 -13.78 3.06
CA ARG A 406 -8.91 -13.04 4.16
C ARG A 406 -8.00 -13.95 4.95
N LEU A 407 -6.78 -13.50 5.25
CA LEU A 407 -5.88 -14.15 6.21
C LEU A 407 -5.27 -13.09 7.13
N LYS A 408 -5.54 -13.18 8.43
CA LYS A 408 -4.95 -12.34 9.47
C LYS A 408 -3.45 -12.61 9.56
N VAL A 409 -2.68 -11.54 9.75
CA VAL A 409 -1.25 -11.62 10.05
C VAL A 409 -1.14 -11.55 11.56
N THR A 410 -1.00 -12.71 12.21
CA THR A 410 -0.91 -12.82 13.67
C THR A 410 0.47 -12.47 14.22
N ASP A 411 1.47 -12.40 13.34
CA ASP A 411 2.86 -12.09 13.67
C ASP A 411 3.45 -11.26 12.50
N SER A 412 3.76 -9.99 12.76
CA SER A 412 4.22 -9.05 11.73
C SER A 412 5.56 -9.45 11.12
N GLU A 413 6.39 -10.21 11.85
CA GLU A 413 7.66 -10.75 11.32
C GLU A 413 7.41 -11.81 10.23
N LYS A 414 6.20 -12.38 10.17
CA LYS A 414 5.80 -13.40 9.20
C LYS A 414 5.01 -12.88 8.01
N LEU A 415 4.94 -11.56 7.80
CA LEU A 415 4.21 -10.95 6.67
C LEU A 415 4.50 -11.63 5.32
N GLY A 416 5.78 -11.80 4.99
CA GLY A 416 6.19 -12.45 3.75
C GLY A 416 5.73 -13.91 3.63
N GLU A 417 5.76 -14.66 4.73
CA GLU A 417 5.32 -16.06 4.75
C GLU A 417 3.81 -16.19 4.52
N ILE A 418 3.01 -15.33 5.16
CA ILE A 418 1.54 -15.34 4.99
C ILE A 418 1.16 -15.00 3.55
N PHE A 419 1.85 -14.04 2.93
CA PHE A 419 1.63 -13.75 1.51
C PHE A 419 1.96 -14.96 0.62
N ASP A 420 3.09 -15.63 0.87
CA ASP A 420 3.48 -16.82 0.13
C ASP A 420 2.48 -17.97 0.31
N TYR A 421 1.86 -18.09 1.49
CA TYR A 421 0.77 -19.04 1.72
C TYR A 421 -0.46 -18.69 0.91
N MET A 422 -0.94 -17.44 0.97
CA MET A 422 -2.06 -16.99 0.16
C MET A 422 -1.78 -17.23 -1.33
N ARG A 423 -0.58 -16.90 -1.79
CA ARG A 423 -0.14 -17.17 -3.17
C ARG A 423 -0.25 -18.64 -3.54
N LYS A 424 0.30 -19.56 -2.74
CA LYS A 424 0.20 -21.00 -3.01
C LYS A 424 -1.25 -21.51 -3.06
N ILE A 425 -2.12 -20.93 -2.23
CA ILE A 425 -3.53 -21.35 -2.15
C ILE A 425 -4.30 -20.87 -3.38
N ILE A 426 -4.31 -19.56 -3.68
CA ILE A 426 -5.20 -18.98 -4.70
C ILE A 426 -4.53 -18.59 -6.02
N ILE A 427 -3.25 -18.22 -6.02
CA ILE A 427 -2.58 -17.80 -7.26
C ILE A 427 -2.27 -19.05 -8.09
N THR A 428 -2.41 -18.94 -9.42
CA THR A 428 -2.06 -20.05 -10.31
C THR A 428 -0.54 -20.21 -10.38
N ASP A 429 -0.05 -21.45 -10.42
CA ASP A 429 1.35 -21.74 -10.75
C ASP A 429 1.62 -21.62 -12.27
N GLU A 430 0.60 -21.22 -13.05
CA GLU A 430 0.74 -20.98 -14.48
C GLU A 430 1.75 -19.85 -14.71
N ASP A 431 2.90 -20.22 -15.25
CA ASP A 431 3.93 -19.30 -15.71
C ASP A 431 3.43 -18.60 -16.99
N VAL A 432 2.77 -17.47 -16.78
CA VAL A 432 2.16 -16.65 -17.84
C VAL A 432 3.20 -16.27 -18.89
N GLU A 433 4.41 -15.92 -18.43
CA GLU A 433 5.52 -15.54 -19.30
C GLU A 433 5.98 -16.70 -20.18
N GLN A 434 6.15 -17.89 -19.61
CA GLN A 434 6.51 -19.11 -20.35
C GLN A 434 5.41 -19.50 -21.33
N LYS A 435 4.14 -19.39 -20.93
CA LYS A 435 3.00 -19.68 -21.80
C LYS A 435 2.95 -18.73 -23.00
N ILE A 436 3.08 -17.41 -22.76
CA ILE A 436 3.17 -16.42 -23.85
C ILE A 436 4.38 -16.71 -24.74
N HIS A 437 5.55 -16.99 -24.16
CA HIS A 437 6.75 -17.33 -24.92
C HIS A 437 6.53 -18.52 -25.87
N GLU A 438 5.97 -19.62 -25.37
CA GLU A 438 5.68 -20.82 -26.16
C GLU A 438 4.66 -20.57 -27.28
N MET A 439 3.68 -19.69 -27.05
CA MET A 439 2.74 -19.28 -28.09
C MET A 439 3.43 -18.52 -29.23
N PHE A 440 4.38 -17.65 -28.90
CA PHE A 440 5.15 -16.90 -29.89
C PHE A 440 6.16 -17.74 -30.65
N GLU A 441 6.85 -18.69 -29.99
CA GLU A 441 7.81 -19.57 -30.67
C GLU A 441 7.14 -20.45 -31.72
N ASN A 442 5.91 -20.89 -31.46
CA ASN A 442 5.16 -21.76 -32.36
C ASN A 442 4.30 -20.99 -33.39
N ALA A 443 4.24 -19.65 -33.29
CA ALA A 443 3.67 -18.72 -34.26
C ALA A 443 2.29 -19.10 -34.84
N GLU A 444 1.36 -19.56 -33.98
CA GLU A 444 0.00 -19.88 -34.40
C GLU A 444 -0.90 -18.63 -34.33
N PRO A 445 -1.37 -18.07 -35.47
CA PRO A 445 -2.24 -16.89 -35.49
C PRO A 445 -3.57 -17.07 -34.75
N GLU A 446 -3.93 -18.32 -34.42
CA GLU A 446 -5.16 -18.67 -33.71
C GLU A 446 -5.09 -18.39 -32.20
N LYS A 447 -3.89 -18.14 -31.66
CA LYS A 447 -3.68 -17.89 -30.22
C LYS A 447 -3.70 -16.41 -29.82
N ILE A 448 -4.08 -15.52 -30.74
CA ILE A 448 -4.05 -14.07 -30.53
C ILE A 448 -4.93 -13.66 -29.35
N GLU A 449 -6.19 -14.12 -29.31
CA GLU A 449 -7.10 -13.80 -28.21
C GLU A 449 -6.60 -14.36 -26.87
N GLU A 450 -5.96 -15.53 -26.90
CA GLU A 450 -5.36 -16.13 -25.69
C GLU A 450 -4.18 -15.28 -25.19
N ILE A 451 -3.26 -14.85 -26.07
CA ILE A 451 -2.17 -13.94 -25.73
C ILE A 451 -2.72 -12.64 -25.14
N LEU A 452 -3.69 -12.01 -25.82
CA LEU A 452 -4.30 -10.76 -25.35
C LEU A 452 -4.91 -10.97 -23.95
N SER A 453 -5.61 -12.08 -23.71
CA SER A 453 -6.20 -12.38 -22.40
C SER A 453 -5.17 -12.55 -21.28
N LEU A 454 -3.92 -12.88 -21.61
CA LEU A 454 -2.82 -13.07 -20.67
C LEU A 454 -2.00 -11.79 -20.41
N LEU A 455 -2.06 -10.80 -21.29
CA LEU A 455 -1.25 -9.57 -21.17
C LEU A 455 -1.39 -8.82 -19.84
N PRO A 456 -2.60 -8.65 -19.24
CA PRO A 456 -2.74 -7.89 -17.99
C PRO A 456 -1.95 -8.47 -16.81
N TYR A 457 -1.44 -9.68 -16.97
CA TYR A 457 -0.80 -10.51 -15.97
C TYR A 457 0.67 -10.75 -16.24
N LEU A 458 1.11 -10.31 -17.42
CA LEU A 458 2.47 -10.43 -17.85
C LEU A 458 3.38 -9.55 -16.99
N ASP A 459 4.40 -10.16 -16.42
CA ASP A 459 5.57 -9.50 -15.90
C ASP A 459 6.61 -9.37 -17.03
N TRP A 460 6.80 -8.14 -17.52
CA TRP A 460 7.67 -7.88 -18.66
C TRP A 460 9.15 -8.22 -18.39
N VAL A 461 9.62 -8.05 -17.14
CA VAL A 461 11.00 -8.42 -16.75
C VAL A 461 11.15 -9.94 -16.79
N LYS A 462 10.20 -10.69 -16.23
CA LYS A 462 10.25 -12.16 -16.25
C LYS A 462 10.22 -12.71 -17.68
N LEU A 463 9.38 -12.16 -18.57
CA LEU A 463 9.34 -12.57 -19.98
C LEU A 463 10.68 -12.31 -20.69
N ALA A 464 11.30 -11.16 -20.42
CA ALA A 464 12.64 -10.87 -20.94
C ALA A 464 13.70 -11.83 -20.36
N GLY A 465 13.53 -12.24 -19.10
CA GLY A 465 14.38 -13.22 -18.41
C GLY A 465 14.34 -14.62 -19.04
N ILE A 466 13.18 -15.05 -19.55
CA ILE A 466 13.06 -16.31 -20.33
C ILE A 466 13.89 -16.18 -21.60
N SER A 467 13.70 -15.09 -22.33
CA SER A 467 14.45 -14.78 -23.54
C SER A 467 14.25 -13.31 -23.92
N ASN A 468 15.34 -12.55 -24.06
CA ASN A 468 15.30 -11.18 -24.59
C ASN A 468 14.65 -11.11 -25.99
N TYR A 469 14.65 -12.21 -26.75
CA TYR A 469 13.98 -12.30 -28.04
C TYR A 469 12.45 -12.32 -27.87
N SER A 470 11.94 -12.93 -26.81
CA SER A 470 10.50 -13.06 -26.52
C SER A 470 9.88 -11.70 -26.23
N PHE A 471 10.51 -10.90 -25.36
CA PHE A 471 10.09 -9.53 -25.09
C PHE A 471 10.02 -8.69 -26.37
N ASN A 472 11.14 -8.63 -27.13
CA ASN A 472 11.20 -7.80 -28.34
C ASN A 472 10.20 -8.23 -29.40
N ASN A 473 9.99 -9.54 -29.59
CA ASN A 473 9.00 -10.05 -30.52
C ASN A 473 7.58 -9.69 -30.12
N LEU A 474 7.23 -9.83 -28.83
CA LEU A 474 5.91 -9.48 -28.33
C LEU A 474 5.65 -7.98 -28.50
N VAL A 475 6.59 -7.12 -28.09
CA VAL A 475 6.50 -5.66 -28.25
C VAL A 475 6.37 -5.27 -29.73
N GLN A 476 7.18 -5.87 -30.62
CA GLN A 476 7.10 -5.61 -32.06
C GLN A 476 5.80 -6.14 -32.67
N TRP A 477 5.29 -7.27 -32.20
CA TRP A 477 4.02 -7.81 -32.67
C TRP A 477 2.86 -6.91 -32.24
N LEU A 478 2.79 -6.53 -30.96
CA LEU A 478 1.78 -5.61 -30.41
C LEU A 478 1.79 -4.25 -31.12
N SER A 479 2.97 -3.70 -31.42
CA SER A 479 3.07 -2.42 -32.14
C SER A 479 2.48 -2.49 -33.55
N ASN A 480 2.48 -3.68 -34.16
CA ASN A 480 1.92 -3.93 -35.49
C ASN A 480 0.53 -4.54 -35.49
N TYR A 481 0.05 -4.97 -34.32
CA TYR A 481 -1.27 -5.55 -34.17
C TYR A 481 -2.35 -4.48 -34.37
N LYS A 482 -3.43 -4.87 -35.03
CA LYS A 482 -4.59 -4.01 -35.24
C LYS A 482 -5.66 -4.45 -34.24
N PHE A 483 -5.88 -3.63 -33.23
CA PHE A 483 -6.89 -3.88 -32.21
C PHE A 483 -8.28 -3.58 -32.79
N ASP A 484 -9.23 -4.49 -32.58
CA ASP A 484 -10.54 -4.39 -33.21
C ASP A 484 -11.52 -3.55 -32.38
N ASN A 485 -11.26 -3.39 -31.08
CA ASN A 485 -12.11 -2.66 -30.16
C ASN A 485 -11.34 -2.05 -28.98
N PRO A 486 -11.95 -1.09 -28.24
CA PRO A 486 -11.33 -0.47 -27.07
C PRO A 486 -11.03 -1.44 -25.92
N ASP A 487 -11.74 -2.56 -25.78
CA ASP A 487 -11.54 -3.48 -24.65
C ASP A 487 -10.23 -4.27 -24.80
N GLN A 488 -9.90 -4.70 -26.03
CA GLN A 488 -8.59 -5.30 -26.32
C GLN A 488 -7.43 -4.32 -26.08
N LEU A 489 -7.64 -3.03 -26.38
CA LEU A 489 -6.66 -1.99 -26.06
C LEU A 489 -6.56 -1.78 -24.55
N ALA A 490 -7.67 -1.71 -23.82
CA ALA A 490 -7.68 -1.53 -22.38
C ALA A 490 -6.87 -2.63 -21.68
N VAL A 491 -7.00 -3.88 -22.15
CA VAL A 491 -6.17 -5.02 -21.73
C VAL A 491 -4.67 -4.71 -21.90
N LEU A 492 -4.23 -4.25 -23.07
CA LEU A 492 -2.83 -3.84 -23.26
C LEU A 492 -2.44 -2.69 -22.33
N LEU A 493 -3.30 -1.69 -22.14
CA LEU A 493 -3.01 -0.50 -21.34
C LEU A 493 -2.88 -0.77 -19.84
N ILE A 494 -3.50 -1.83 -19.32
CA ILE A 494 -3.32 -2.24 -17.92
C ILE A 494 -2.13 -3.20 -17.72
N SER A 495 -1.46 -3.59 -18.80
CA SER A 495 -0.36 -4.56 -18.79
C SER A 495 0.98 -3.87 -18.51
N THR A 496 1.14 -3.29 -17.32
CA THR A 496 2.33 -2.49 -16.96
C THR A 496 3.22 -3.13 -15.90
N ASN A 497 2.93 -4.37 -15.50
CA ASN A 497 3.66 -5.06 -14.43
C ASN A 497 5.10 -5.42 -14.85
N GLY A 498 6.10 -5.09 -14.03
CA GLY A 498 7.51 -5.31 -14.37
C GLY A 498 8.05 -4.41 -15.48
N LEU A 499 7.41 -3.26 -15.76
CA LEU A 499 7.99 -2.26 -16.67
C LEU A 499 8.94 -1.33 -15.91
N ASP A 500 10.25 -1.56 -16.06
CA ASP A 500 11.29 -0.66 -15.58
C ASP A 500 12.31 -0.32 -16.69
N GLY A 501 13.11 0.71 -16.47
CA GLY A 501 14.24 1.11 -17.32
C GLY A 501 14.01 0.94 -18.84
N VAL A 502 14.73 -0.02 -19.43
CA VAL A 502 14.71 -0.29 -20.88
C VAL A 502 13.39 -0.91 -21.35
N TYR A 503 12.69 -1.67 -20.51
CA TYR A 503 11.42 -2.29 -20.86
C TYR A 503 10.30 -1.26 -20.91
N ALA A 504 10.27 -0.34 -19.94
CA ALA A 504 9.38 0.80 -19.93
C ALA A 504 9.58 1.70 -21.16
N GLU A 505 10.83 1.94 -21.57
CA GLU A 505 11.16 2.68 -22.80
C GLU A 505 10.63 1.97 -24.05
N ALA A 506 10.90 0.69 -24.23
CA ALA A 506 10.42 -0.09 -25.37
C ALA A 506 8.89 -0.18 -25.42
N PHE A 507 8.24 -0.37 -24.28
CA PHE A 507 6.80 -0.37 -24.14
C PHE A 507 6.20 1.00 -24.51
N SER A 508 6.83 2.11 -24.07
CA SER A 508 6.40 3.47 -24.43
C SER A 508 6.40 3.70 -25.94
N PHE A 509 7.46 3.28 -26.65
CA PHE A 509 7.51 3.39 -28.11
C PHE A 509 6.47 2.52 -28.81
N MET A 510 6.23 1.31 -28.30
CA MET A 510 5.15 0.45 -28.80
C MET A 510 3.79 1.12 -28.61
N LEU A 511 3.50 1.67 -27.42
CA LEU A 511 2.24 2.35 -27.14
C LEU A 511 2.01 3.55 -28.06
N LYS A 512 3.05 4.35 -28.33
CA LYS A 512 2.96 5.45 -29.31
C LYS A 512 2.55 4.94 -30.70
N ASP A 513 3.15 3.86 -31.17
CA ASP A 513 2.80 3.27 -32.47
C ASP A 513 1.37 2.71 -32.49
N VAL A 514 0.94 2.03 -31.42
CA VAL A 514 -0.43 1.53 -31.25
C VAL A 514 -1.42 2.69 -31.19
N PHE A 515 -1.11 3.75 -30.44
CA PHE A 515 -1.91 4.96 -30.31
C PHE A 515 -2.13 5.61 -31.68
N ILE A 516 -1.08 5.84 -32.46
CA ILE A 516 -1.19 6.49 -33.78
C ILE A 516 -2.05 5.64 -34.74
N LYS A 517 -1.94 4.32 -34.69
CA LYS A 517 -2.69 3.40 -35.56
C LYS A 517 -4.17 3.26 -35.16
N ASN A 518 -4.50 3.40 -33.88
CA ASN A 518 -5.81 3.09 -33.32
C ASN A 518 -6.37 4.24 -32.46
N GLU A 519 -6.04 5.50 -32.78
CA GLU A 519 -6.30 6.66 -31.91
C GLU A 519 -7.72 6.73 -31.32
N PRO A 520 -8.82 6.65 -32.11
CA PRO A 520 -10.16 6.79 -31.55
C PRO A 520 -10.50 5.68 -30.53
N GLU A 521 -10.09 4.44 -30.82
CA GLU A 521 -10.28 3.29 -29.94
C GLU A 521 -9.37 3.35 -28.72
N PHE A 522 -8.14 3.86 -28.88
CA PHE A 522 -7.17 4.03 -27.80
C PHE A 522 -7.63 5.06 -26.77
N ILE A 523 -8.14 6.21 -27.21
CA ILE A 523 -8.66 7.22 -26.27
C ILE A 523 -9.87 6.68 -25.50
N LYS A 524 -10.76 5.92 -26.16
CA LYS A 524 -11.87 5.24 -25.47
C LYS A 524 -11.36 4.21 -24.47
N ALA A 525 -10.33 3.45 -24.81
CA ALA A 525 -9.71 2.48 -23.91
C ALA A 525 -9.11 3.17 -22.67
N LEU A 526 -8.42 4.31 -22.84
CA LEU A 526 -7.91 5.13 -21.74
C LEU A 526 -9.03 5.61 -20.80
N LEU A 527 -10.19 5.97 -21.33
CA LEU A 527 -11.35 6.37 -20.52
C LEU A 527 -11.99 5.19 -19.78
N ASN A 528 -11.76 3.95 -20.23
CA ASN A 528 -12.31 2.73 -19.64
C ASN A 528 -11.40 2.10 -18.56
N ILE A 529 -10.21 2.64 -18.32
CA ILE A 529 -9.30 2.17 -17.27
C ILE A 529 -9.25 3.16 -16.10
N ASP A 530 -8.77 2.66 -14.96
CA ASP A 530 -8.60 3.41 -13.70
C ASP A 530 -7.78 4.70 -13.92
N GLU A 531 -8.08 5.75 -13.17
CA GLU A 531 -7.48 7.09 -13.36
C GLU A 531 -5.96 7.07 -13.21
N ASP A 532 -5.43 6.42 -12.17
CA ASP A 532 -3.98 6.29 -11.95
C ASP A 532 -3.29 5.57 -13.11
N GLN A 533 -3.90 4.50 -13.62
CA GLN A 533 -3.38 3.76 -14.76
C GLN A 533 -3.43 4.62 -16.03
N ARG A 534 -4.50 5.39 -16.22
CA ARG A 534 -4.63 6.32 -17.35
C ARG A 534 -3.55 7.38 -17.32
N GLU A 535 -3.23 7.91 -16.15
CA GLU A 535 -2.15 8.87 -15.95
C GLU A 535 -0.79 8.26 -16.31
N LEU A 536 -0.48 7.07 -15.78
CA LEU A 536 0.74 6.32 -16.08
C LEU A 536 0.92 6.06 -17.58
N ILE A 537 -0.12 5.58 -18.26
CA ILE A 537 -0.07 5.32 -19.70
C ILE A 537 0.10 6.61 -20.50
N SER A 538 -0.53 7.70 -20.06
CA SER A 538 -0.35 9.00 -20.68
C SER A 538 1.11 9.47 -20.57
N PHE A 539 1.78 9.24 -19.44
CA PHE A 539 3.21 9.51 -19.30
C PHE A 539 4.09 8.68 -20.25
N TYR A 540 3.79 7.40 -20.47
CA TYR A 540 4.54 6.59 -21.46
C TYR A 540 4.38 7.14 -22.89
N ILE A 541 3.18 7.60 -23.25
CA ILE A 541 2.95 8.23 -24.56
C ILE A 541 3.75 9.54 -24.66
N VAL A 542 3.67 10.41 -23.64
CA VAL A 542 4.43 11.66 -23.57
C VAL A 542 5.92 11.41 -23.73
N TYR A 543 6.47 10.48 -22.96
CA TYR A 543 7.88 10.09 -23.03
C TYR A 543 8.29 9.68 -24.46
N ALA A 544 7.51 8.83 -25.12
CA ALA A 544 7.83 8.36 -26.48
C ALA A 544 7.73 9.48 -27.54
N LEU A 545 6.83 10.44 -27.35
CA LEU A 545 6.70 11.62 -28.22
C LEU A 545 7.84 12.61 -28.03
N GLU A 546 8.28 12.85 -26.78
CA GLU A 546 9.42 13.72 -26.47
C GLU A 546 10.74 13.15 -26.99
N ALA A 547 10.99 11.86 -26.74
CA ALA A 547 12.23 11.20 -27.12
C ALA A 547 12.50 11.30 -28.63
N ASN A 548 11.44 11.24 -29.46
CA ASN A 548 11.53 11.36 -30.91
C ASN A 548 11.32 12.78 -31.44
N ARG A 549 10.91 13.73 -30.59
CA ARG A 549 10.39 15.05 -31.01
C ARG A 549 9.37 14.93 -32.13
N ASP A 550 8.37 14.09 -31.94
CA ASP A 550 7.37 13.80 -32.97
C ASP A 550 6.36 14.97 -33.12
N GLU A 551 6.84 16.08 -33.68
CA GLU A 551 6.06 17.30 -33.89
C GLU A 551 4.82 17.05 -34.78
N ALA A 552 4.88 16.06 -35.68
CA ALA A 552 3.75 15.72 -36.54
C ALA A 552 2.58 15.18 -35.73
N THR A 553 2.85 14.21 -34.84
CA THR A 553 1.83 13.63 -33.96
C THR A 553 1.29 14.68 -32.96
N ILE A 554 2.17 15.50 -32.39
CA ILE A 554 1.76 16.60 -31.48
C ILE A 554 0.85 17.61 -32.18
N ASN A 555 1.21 18.05 -33.40
CA ASN A 555 0.39 18.99 -34.16
C ASN A 555 -0.96 18.38 -34.56
N TYR A 556 -0.96 17.09 -34.89
CA TYR A 556 -2.19 16.37 -35.19
C TYR A 556 -3.19 16.37 -34.01
N PHE A 557 -2.73 16.23 -32.76
CA PHE A 557 -3.60 16.37 -31.57
C PHE A 557 -4.13 17.78 -31.39
N LYS A 558 -3.28 18.80 -31.55
CA LYS A 558 -3.70 20.21 -31.48
C LYS A 558 -4.79 20.52 -32.50
N GLU A 559 -4.61 20.06 -33.74
CA GLU A 559 -5.62 20.22 -34.80
C GLU A 559 -6.92 19.47 -34.46
N GLY A 560 -6.83 18.28 -33.86
CA GLY A 560 -7.97 17.53 -33.36
C GLY A 560 -8.78 18.29 -32.30
N LEU A 561 -8.10 18.91 -31.32
CA LEU A 561 -8.73 19.74 -30.29
C LEU A 561 -9.39 21.00 -30.86
N GLN A 562 -8.71 21.69 -31.79
CA GLN A 562 -9.20 22.92 -32.43
C GLN A 562 -10.39 22.66 -33.36
N SER A 563 -10.37 21.52 -34.07
CA SER A 563 -11.45 21.14 -34.99
C SER A 563 -12.69 20.59 -34.28
N GLY A 564 -12.62 20.33 -32.97
CA GLY A 564 -13.71 19.72 -32.22
C GLY A 564 -13.91 18.24 -32.55
N ARG A 565 -12.85 17.53 -32.97
CA ARG A 565 -12.88 16.10 -33.31
C ARG A 565 -13.22 15.22 -32.10
N TYR A 566 -12.78 15.65 -30.91
CA TYR A 566 -12.90 14.90 -29.65
C TYR A 566 -14.13 15.34 -28.85
N ARG A 567 -14.79 14.35 -28.23
CA ARG A 567 -15.82 14.57 -27.20
C ARG A 567 -15.19 15.18 -25.94
N GLN A 568 -16.00 15.75 -25.05
CA GLN A 568 -15.49 16.47 -23.87
C GLN A 568 -14.54 15.62 -23.00
N GLU A 569 -14.87 14.37 -22.72
CA GLU A 569 -14.03 13.45 -21.94
C GLU A 569 -12.73 13.08 -22.68
N GLU A 570 -12.82 12.85 -23.99
CA GLU A 570 -11.66 12.57 -24.86
C GLU A 570 -10.71 13.79 -24.92
N ARG A 571 -11.26 15.01 -24.91
CA ARG A 571 -10.46 16.25 -24.87
C ARG A 571 -9.62 16.32 -23.61
N GLN A 572 -10.16 15.96 -22.45
CA GLN A 572 -9.41 16.02 -21.18
C GLN A 572 -8.16 15.13 -21.24
N VAL A 573 -8.27 13.93 -21.82
CA VAL A 573 -7.13 13.01 -21.99
C VAL A 573 -6.08 13.61 -22.93
N ILE A 574 -6.50 14.18 -24.07
CA ILE A 574 -5.56 14.78 -25.03
C ILE A 574 -4.93 16.07 -24.48
N GLU A 575 -5.70 16.89 -23.77
CA GLU A 575 -5.22 18.09 -23.10
C GLU A 575 -4.19 17.73 -22.01
N PHE A 576 -4.43 16.69 -21.21
CA PHE A 576 -3.45 16.16 -20.26
C PHE A 576 -2.13 15.77 -20.92
N ILE A 577 -2.18 14.99 -22.02
CA ILE A 577 -0.98 14.58 -22.77
C ILE A 577 -0.22 15.80 -23.30
N LEU A 578 -0.90 16.81 -23.82
CA LEU A 578 -0.27 18.03 -24.34
C LEU A 578 0.32 18.93 -23.23
N ASP A 579 -0.37 19.04 -22.10
CA ASP A 579 0.09 19.80 -20.94
C ASP A 579 1.33 19.15 -20.31
N ALA A 580 1.36 17.81 -20.22
CA ALA A 580 2.51 17.05 -19.73
C ALA A 580 3.76 17.22 -20.62
N LEU A 581 3.59 17.48 -21.93
CA LEU A 581 4.67 17.86 -22.84
C LEU A 581 5.18 19.30 -22.63
N GLY A 582 4.60 20.06 -21.69
CA GLY A 582 4.88 21.48 -21.49
C GLY A 582 4.34 22.36 -22.63
N ILE A 583 3.40 21.85 -23.41
CA ILE A 583 2.82 22.51 -24.58
C ILE A 583 1.43 23.00 -24.20
N GLY A 584 1.39 24.03 -23.35
CA GLY A 584 0.12 24.71 -23.05
C GLY A 584 -0.53 25.23 -24.33
N MET A 585 -1.85 25.06 -24.43
CA MET A 585 -2.66 25.53 -25.57
C MET A 585 -2.66 27.05 -25.77
#